data_AF-A0A662Z5U4-F1
#
_entry.id   AF-A0A662Z5U4-F1
#
_cell.length_a   1.000
_cell.length_b   1.000
_cell.length_c   1.000
_cell.angle_alpha   90.00
_cell.angle_beta   90.00
_cell.angle_gamma   90.00
#
_symmetry.space_group_name_H-M   'P 1'
#
loop_
_entity.id
_entity.type
_entity.pdbx_description
1 polymer ?
#
loop_
_entity_poly.entity_id
_entity_poly.type
_entity_poly.pdbx_seq_one_letter_code
_entity_poly.pdbx_strand_id
1 'polypeptide(L)'
;MSNTTTAYQFDSQGYYLNETLVQKLGEEYLVPPDSTMAEPTFKAGYWTKWNGSKWTNEKIPTTCAEAIKKGLTCISNGQGKHNYEVKILLEALVAADSEHYKTVVSDNFVMTIEEIPEPTEEEKALEREQAKQNAAQQAIDDLIKQMTIADLNGDEEWKAELREEYQTLTAEAE
;
A
#
# COMPACT_ATOMS: atom_id res chain seq x y z
N MET A 1 -31.95 33.40 -24.30
CA MET A 1 -30.80 33.37 -23.37
C MET A 1 -30.83 32.03 -22.65
N SER A 2 -29.68 31.38 -22.45
CA SER A 2 -29.68 30.13 -21.68
C SER A 2 -30.10 30.44 -20.24
N ASN A 3 -31.13 29.75 -19.74
CA ASN A 3 -31.57 29.89 -18.35
C ASN A 3 -30.72 29.04 -17.39
N THR A 4 -29.60 28.51 -17.87
CA THR A 4 -28.67 27.68 -17.10
C THR A 4 -27.27 28.25 -17.11
N THR A 5 -26.53 27.97 -16.06
CA THR A 5 -25.10 28.25 -15.92
C THR A 5 -24.42 27.10 -15.16
N THR A 6 -23.10 27.04 -15.21
CA THR A 6 -22.31 26.04 -14.49
C THR A 6 -22.02 26.49 -13.06
N ALA A 7 -22.19 25.58 -12.11
CA ALA A 7 -21.65 25.65 -10.76
C ALA A 7 -20.73 24.44 -10.52
N TYR A 8 -19.95 24.50 -9.44
CA TYR A 8 -18.91 23.52 -9.14
C TYR A 8 -19.20 22.85 -7.80
N GLN A 9 -19.40 21.54 -7.83
CA GLN A 9 -19.73 20.73 -6.66
C GLN A 9 -18.50 20.32 -5.86
N PHE A 10 -18.68 20.24 -4.55
CA PHE A 10 -17.69 19.72 -3.62
C PHE A 10 -18.32 18.72 -2.65
N ASP A 11 -17.51 17.80 -2.14
CA ASP A 11 -17.98 16.81 -1.16
C ASP A 11 -18.15 17.42 0.24
N SER A 12 -18.56 16.60 1.20
CA SER A 12 -18.74 17.03 2.60
C SER A 12 -17.45 17.51 3.28
N GLN A 13 -16.29 17.20 2.71
CA GLN A 13 -14.98 17.66 3.16
C GLN A 13 -14.49 18.89 2.35
N GLY A 14 -15.27 19.35 1.37
CA GLY A 14 -14.96 20.48 0.50
C GLY A 14 -14.14 20.13 -0.74
N TYR A 15 -13.82 18.86 -1.01
CA TYR A 15 -13.04 18.50 -2.20
C TYR A 15 -13.89 18.51 -3.47
N TYR A 16 -13.30 19.02 -4.55
CA TYR A 16 -13.97 19.14 -5.84
C TYR A 16 -14.46 17.79 -6.39
N LEU A 17 -15.74 17.72 -6.74
CA LEU A 17 -16.37 16.55 -7.32
C LEU A 17 -16.48 16.68 -8.85
N ASN A 18 -17.34 17.58 -9.31
CA ASN A 18 -17.75 17.73 -10.69
C ASN A 18 -18.40 19.10 -10.94
N GLU A 19 -18.64 19.40 -12.21
CA GLU A 19 -19.50 20.51 -12.63
C GLU A 19 -20.98 20.09 -12.55
N THR A 20 -21.84 21.05 -12.25
CA THR A 20 -23.29 20.89 -12.25
C THR A 20 -23.96 22.07 -12.94
N LEU A 21 -25.10 21.84 -13.58
CA LEU A 21 -25.88 22.89 -14.22
C LEU A 21 -26.93 23.41 -13.24
N VAL A 22 -26.93 24.72 -13.01
CA VAL A 22 -27.92 25.39 -12.16
C VAL A 22 -28.84 26.25 -13.01
N GLN A 23 -30.10 26.35 -12.59
CA GLN A 23 -31.14 27.08 -13.30
C GLN A 23 -31.39 28.45 -12.67
N LYS A 24 -31.77 29.41 -13.50
CA LYS A 24 -32.18 30.74 -13.06
C LYS A 24 -33.66 30.73 -12.62
N LEU A 25 -33.96 31.26 -11.45
CA LEU A 25 -35.31 31.54 -10.96
C LEU A 25 -35.43 33.03 -10.65
N GLY A 26 -36.16 33.77 -11.47
CA GLY A 26 -36.23 35.23 -11.36
C GLY A 26 -34.88 35.87 -11.73
N GLU A 27 -34.27 36.61 -10.80
CA GLU A 27 -32.95 37.24 -10.98
C GLU A 27 -31.79 36.40 -10.42
N GLU A 28 -32.09 35.36 -9.65
CA GLU A 28 -31.08 34.55 -8.94
C GLU A 28 -30.90 33.15 -9.57
N TYR A 29 -29.74 32.55 -9.32
CA TYR A 29 -29.47 31.16 -9.68
C TYR A 29 -29.73 30.26 -8.48
N LEU A 30 -30.42 29.14 -8.71
CA LEU A 30 -30.65 28.11 -7.70
C LEU A 30 -29.40 27.25 -7.53
N VAL A 31 -28.44 27.73 -6.73
CA VAL A 31 -27.19 27.03 -6.46
C VAL A 31 -27.38 26.07 -5.28
N PRO A 32 -27.09 24.77 -5.46
CA PRO A 32 -27.11 23.82 -4.35
C PRO A 32 -26.12 24.21 -3.23
N PRO A 33 -26.38 23.83 -1.97
CA PRO A 33 -25.53 24.20 -0.84
C PRO A 33 -24.13 23.57 -0.88
N ASP A 34 -23.96 22.47 -1.61
CA ASP A 34 -22.68 21.77 -1.87
C ASP A 34 -21.98 22.26 -3.14
N SER A 35 -22.40 23.43 -3.65
CA SER A 35 -21.93 23.99 -4.91
C SER A 35 -21.56 25.46 -4.77
N THR A 36 -20.66 25.92 -5.63
CA THR A 36 -20.30 27.33 -5.75
C THR A 36 -20.26 27.76 -7.21
N MET A 37 -20.58 29.03 -7.46
CA MET A 37 -20.42 29.65 -8.77
C MET A 37 -18.98 30.09 -9.05
N ALA A 38 -18.10 30.04 -8.03
CA ALA A 38 -16.69 30.36 -8.19
C ALA A 38 -15.98 29.21 -8.93
N GLU A 39 -15.27 29.54 -10.01
CA GLU A 39 -14.52 28.56 -10.79
C GLU A 39 -13.27 28.05 -10.05
N PRO A 40 -13.04 26.73 -9.97
CA PRO A 40 -11.84 26.15 -9.40
C PRO A 40 -10.62 26.38 -10.29
N THR A 41 -9.47 26.64 -9.66
CA THR A 41 -8.17 26.65 -10.34
C THR A 41 -7.43 25.37 -10.03
N PHE A 42 -7.40 24.44 -10.99
CA PHE A 42 -6.73 23.16 -10.83
C PHE A 42 -5.20 23.31 -10.90
N LYS A 43 -4.50 22.50 -10.11
CA LYS A 43 -3.04 22.41 -10.13
C LYS A 43 -2.62 20.94 -10.11
N ALA A 44 -1.79 20.55 -11.07
CA ALA A 44 -1.28 19.18 -11.15
C ALA A 44 -0.52 18.78 -9.87
N GLY A 45 -0.83 17.60 -9.32
CA GLY A 45 -0.26 17.12 -8.04
C GLY A 45 -0.92 17.72 -6.79
N TYR A 46 -2.08 18.35 -6.93
CA TYR A 46 -2.85 18.92 -5.82
C TYR A 46 -4.31 18.51 -5.91
N TRP A 47 -4.94 18.30 -4.76
CA TRP A 47 -6.40 18.27 -4.64
C TRP A 47 -6.93 19.68 -4.54
N THR A 48 -8.05 19.95 -5.21
CA THR A 48 -8.73 21.25 -5.14
C THR A 48 -9.84 21.20 -4.10
N LYS A 49 -9.79 22.09 -3.12
CA LYS A 49 -10.65 22.11 -1.93
C LYS A 49 -11.29 23.48 -1.70
N TRP A 50 -12.60 23.51 -1.56
CA TRP A 50 -13.37 24.67 -1.17
C TRP A 50 -13.27 24.90 0.34
N ASN A 51 -12.94 26.12 0.75
CA ASN A 51 -12.83 26.48 2.16
C ASN A 51 -14.03 27.30 2.69
N GLY A 52 -15.13 27.37 1.91
CA GLY A 52 -16.28 28.22 2.20
C GLY A 52 -16.26 29.59 1.50
N SER A 53 -15.10 30.03 1.00
CA SER A 53 -14.95 31.35 0.34
C SER A 53 -14.23 31.29 -1.01
N LYS A 54 -13.23 30.41 -1.13
CA LYS A 54 -12.42 30.25 -2.34
C LYS A 54 -11.89 28.83 -2.46
N TRP A 55 -11.51 28.48 -3.68
CA TRP A 55 -10.76 27.27 -3.95
C TRP A 55 -9.32 27.39 -3.46
N THR A 56 -8.85 26.33 -2.83
CA THR A 56 -7.47 26.14 -2.38
C THR A 56 -6.93 24.84 -2.94
N ASN A 57 -5.60 24.74 -3.09
CA ASN A 57 -4.96 23.55 -3.61
C ASN A 57 -4.11 22.91 -2.52
N GLU A 58 -4.43 21.67 -2.18
CA GLU A 58 -3.73 20.86 -1.19
C GLU A 58 -2.79 19.88 -1.88
N LYS A 59 -1.49 19.94 -1.58
CA LYS A 59 -0.49 19.08 -2.23
C LYS A 59 -0.77 17.61 -1.90
N ILE A 60 -0.85 16.77 -2.92
CA ILE A 60 -0.95 15.31 -2.78
C ILE A 60 0.40 14.80 -2.24
N PRO A 61 0.43 14.03 -1.14
CA PRO A 61 1.67 13.47 -0.64
C PRO A 61 2.27 12.49 -1.64
N THR A 62 3.60 12.48 -1.74
CA THR A 62 4.33 11.60 -2.68
C THR A 62 5.13 10.51 -1.96
N THR A 63 5.09 10.46 -0.62
CA THR A 63 5.75 9.44 0.20
C THR A 63 4.86 9.02 1.37
N CYS A 64 5.08 7.83 1.93
CA CYS A 64 4.42 7.35 3.14
C CYS A 64 4.61 8.31 4.32
N ALA A 65 5.85 8.77 4.55
CA ALA A 65 6.17 9.73 5.61
C ALA A 65 5.41 11.06 5.47
N GLU A 66 5.25 11.59 4.25
CA GLU A 66 4.44 12.79 4.01
C GLU A 66 2.96 12.54 4.29
N ALA A 67 2.42 11.39 3.88
CA ALA A 67 1.03 11.00 4.15
C ALA A 67 0.76 10.88 5.66
N ILE A 68 1.66 10.23 6.40
CA ILE A 68 1.59 10.13 7.88
C ILE A 68 1.63 11.53 8.51
N LYS A 69 2.61 12.36 8.12
CA LYS A 69 2.76 13.73 8.66
C LYS A 69 1.53 14.61 8.42
N LYS A 70 0.83 14.40 7.31
CA LYS A 70 -0.43 15.08 6.97
C LYS A 70 -1.65 14.51 7.69
N GLY A 71 -1.53 13.36 8.35
CA GLY A 71 -2.67 12.63 8.91
C GLY A 71 -3.64 12.19 7.82
N LEU A 72 -3.13 11.81 6.65
CA LEU A 72 -3.97 11.41 5.53
C LEU A 72 -4.64 10.06 5.85
N THR A 73 -5.97 10.06 5.81
CA THR A 73 -6.77 8.88 6.11
C THR A 73 -7.96 8.79 5.15
N CYS A 74 -8.49 7.58 4.95
CA CYS A 74 -9.75 7.39 4.26
C CYS A 74 -10.60 6.33 4.95
N ILE A 75 -11.91 6.34 4.69
CA ILE A 75 -12.80 5.26 5.10
C ILE A 75 -12.64 4.12 4.09
N SER A 76 -12.26 2.92 4.53
CA SER A 76 -11.89 1.78 3.69
C SER A 76 -13.02 1.30 2.76
N ASN A 77 -14.28 1.52 3.16
CA ASN A 77 -15.49 1.24 2.38
C ASN A 77 -16.19 2.51 1.85
N GLY A 78 -15.61 3.69 2.06
CA GLY A 78 -16.19 4.96 1.60
C GLY A 78 -16.21 5.06 0.07
N GLN A 79 -17.35 5.49 -0.47
CA GLN A 79 -17.59 5.56 -1.92
C GLN A 79 -17.44 6.97 -2.50
N GLY A 80 -17.13 7.97 -1.67
CA GLY A 80 -16.88 9.34 -2.14
C GLY A 80 -15.66 9.39 -3.06
N LYS A 81 -15.71 10.22 -4.11
CA LYS A 81 -14.63 10.35 -5.09
C LYS A 81 -13.27 10.62 -4.42
N HIS A 82 -13.18 11.64 -3.58
CA HIS A 82 -11.93 11.96 -2.88
C HIS A 82 -11.48 10.82 -1.94
N ASN A 83 -12.42 10.18 -1.24
CA ASN A 83 -12.10 9.02 -0.40
C ASN A 83 -11.48 7.87 -1.21
N TYR A 84 -12.03 7.58 -2.39
CA TYR A 84 -11.50 6.57 -3.31
C TYR A 84 -10.12 6.95 -3.84
N GLU A 85 -9.90 8.21 -4.21
CA GLU A 85 -8.59 8.74 -4.61
C GLU A 85 -7.54 8.58 -3.49
N VAL A 86 -7.91 8.92 -2.25
CA VAL A 86 -7.02 8.75 -1.08
C VAL A 86 -6.72 7.28 -0.85
N LYS A 87 -7.71 6.39 -0.93
CA LYS A 87 -7.50 4.95 -0.78
C LYS A 87 -6.46 4.41 -1.76
N ILE A 88 -6.64 4.68 -3.05
CA ILE A 88 -5.68 4.28 -4.09
C ILE A 88 -4.30 4.86 -3.80
N LEU A 89 -4.23 6.12 -3.38
CA LEU A 89 -2.98 6.77 -3.07
C LEU A 89 -2.26 6.07 -1.90
N LEU A 90 -2.93 5.79 -0.80
CA LEU A 90 -2.31 5.12 0.35
C LEU A 90 -1.79 3.73 -0.04
N GLU A 91 -2.58 2.96 -0.79
CA GLU A 91 -2.17 1.65 -1.32
C GLU A 91 -0.95 1.76 -2.24
N ALA A 92 -0.92 2.74 -3.14
CA ALA A 92 0.20 2.97 -4.06
C ALA A 92 1.47 3.42 -3.33
N LEU A 93 1.35 4.28 -2.32
CA LEU A 93 2.49 4.74 -1.52
C LEU A 93 3.12 3.57 -0.76
N VAL A 94 2.31 2.73 -0.11
CA VAL A 94 2.79 1.54 0.61
C VAL A 94 3.37 0.51 -0.35
N ALA A 95 2.76 0.28 -1.51
CA ALA A 95 3.31 -0.64 -2.50
C ALA A 95 4.68 -0.20 -3.04
N ALA A 96 4.97 1.11 -3.06
CA ALA A 96 6.27 1.64 -3.45
C ALA A 96 7.34 1.50 -2.36
N ASP A 97 6.96 1.26 -1.10
CA ASP A 97 7.86 1.15 0.05
C ASP A 97 7.30 0.18 1.10
N SER A 98 7.10 -1.08 0.68
CA SER A 98 6.46 -2.11 1.50
C SER A 98 7.38 -2.74 2.55
N GLU A 99 8.67 -2.42 2.49
CA GLU A 99 9.67 -2.88 3.48
C GLU A 99 9.58 -2.06 4.78
N HIS A 100 9.29 -0.76 4.68
CA HIS A 100 9.25 0.15 5.83
C HIS A 100 7.84 0.58 6.24
N TYR A 101 6.82 0.37 5.38
CA TYR A 101 5.45 0.82 5.65
C TYR A 101 4.41 -0.24 5.32
N LYS A 102 3.28 -0.17 6.03
CA LYS A 102 2.09 -0.98 5.76
C LYS A 102 0.82 -0.16 5.89
N THR A 103 -0.24 -0.62 5.22
CA THR A 103 -1.57 -0.04 5.41
C THR A 103 -2.31 -0.77 6.53
N VAL A 104 -2.95 -0.01 7.42
CA VAL A 104 -3.74 -0.54 8.54
C VAL A 104 -5.15 -0.01 8.46
N VAL A 105 -6.13 -0.89 8.66
CA VAL A 105 -7.55 -0.56 8.76
C VAL A 105 -7.99 -0.77 10.19
N SER A 106 -8.41 0.32 10.84
CA SER A 106 -8.98 0.30 12.18
C SER A 106 -10.41 -0.26 12.21
N ASP A 107 -10.91 -0.56 13.41
CA ASP A 107 -12.27 -1.06 13.64
C ASP A 107 -13.37 -0.11 13.12
N ASN A 108 -13.09 1.20 13.08
CA ASN A 108 -14.00 2.20 12.52
C ASN A 108 -13.86 2.34 10.99
N PHE A 109 -13.27 1.35 10.32
CA PHE A 109 -12.98 1.35 8.88
C PHE A 109 -12.05 2.47 8.42
N VAL A 110 -11.36 3.16 9.33
CA VAL A 110 -10.38 4.19 8.94
C VAL A 110 -9.09 3.49 8.52
N MET A 111 -8.67 3.74 7.29
CA MET A 111 -7.45 3.25 6.67
C MET A 111 -6.35 4.33 6.79
N THR A 112 -5.18 3.91 7.27
CA THR A 112 -4.01 4.75 7.52
C THR A 112 -2.72 4.01 7.16
N ILE A 113 -1.60 4.73 7.07
CA ILE A 113 -0.26 4.12 6.89
C ILE A 113 0.44 4.10 8.24
N GLU A 114 1.10 2.98 8.54
CA GLU A 114 1.98 2.81 9.70
C GLU A 114 3.39 2.40 9.27
N GLU A 115 4.39 2.79 10.06
CA GLU A 115 5.76 2.31 9.93
C GLU A 115 5.85 0.86 10.42
N ILE A 116 6.54 0.02 9.64
CA ILE A 116 6.94 -1.33 10.06
C ILE A 116 8.14 -1.15 11.00
N PRO A 117 8.08 -1.66 12.24
CA PRO A 117 9.24 -1.61 13.13
C PRO A 117 10.43 -2.34 12.50
N GLU A 118 11.60 -1.69 12.53
CA GLU A 118 12.85 -2.35 12.18
C GLU A 118 13.06 -3.58 13.06
N PRO A 119 13.43 -4.74 12.49
CA PRO A 119 13.71 -5.93 13.28
C PRO A 119 14.87 -5.65 14.24
N THR A 120 14.69 -6.07 15.48
CA THR A 120 15.70 -5.97 16.53
C THR A 120 16.93 -6.80 16.18
N GLU A 121 18.08 -6.51 16.79
CA GLU A 121 19.29 -7.31 16.58
C GLU A 121 19.11 -8.79 16.98
N GLU A 122 18.24 -9.07 17.95
CA GLU A 122 17.86 -10.43 18.34
C GLU A 122 17.05 -11.13 17.23
N GLU A 123 16.07 -10.45 16.64
CA GLU A 123 15.29 -10.99 15.51
C GLU A 123 16.19 -11.24 14.28
N LYS A 124 17.11 -10.32 13.98
CA LYS A 124 18.12 -10.50 12.91
C LYS A 124 19.09 -11.65 13.20
N ALA A 125 19.41 -11.90 14.46
CA ALA A 125 20.26 -13.03 14.84
C ALA A 125 19.50 -14.35 14.69
N LEU A 126 18.23 -14.39 15.10
CA LEU A 126 17.36 -15.54 14.94
C LEU A 126 17.14 -15.89 13.47
N GLU A 127 16.88 -14.91 12.62
CA GLU A 127 16.70 -15.11 11.17
C GLU A 127 17.98 -15.67 10.52
N ARG A 128 19.16 -15.15 10.90
CA ARG A 128 20.44 -15.70 10.43
C ARG A 128 20.63 -17.15 10.86
N GLU A 129 20.26 -17.49 12.08
CA GLU A 129 20.38 -18.86 12.57
C GLU A 129 19.39 -19.80 11.88
N GLN A 130 18.14 -19.38 11.69
CA GLN A 130 17.17 -20.11 10.90
C GLN A 130 17.61 -20.28 9.44
N ALA A 131 18.21 -19.25 8.83
CA ALA A 131 18.74 -19.34 7.48
C ALA A 131 19.88 -20.37 7.37
N LYS A 132 20.77 -20.44 8.36
CA LYS A 132 21.80 -21.49 8.42
C LYS A 132 21.18 -22.88 8.57
N GLN A 133 20.21 -23.03 9.47
CA GLN A 133 19.51 -24.31 9.67
C GLN A 133 18.79 -24.77 8.40
N ASN A 134 18.10 -23.85 7.72
CA ASN A 134 17.43 -24.13 6.45
C ASN A 134 18.43 -24.51 5.36
N ALA A 135 19.56 -23.81 5.26
CA ALA A 135 20.62 -24.15 4.30
C ALA A 135 21.24 -25.52 4.58
N ALA A 136 21.48 -25.85 5.86
CA ALA A 136 21.96 -27.17 6.28
C ALA A 136 20.94 -28.26 5.93
N GLN A 137 19.65 -28.05 6.26
CA GLN A 137 18.59 -28.99 5.92
C GLN A 137 18.47 -29.19 4.40
N GLN A 138 18.60 -28.12 3.61
CA GLN A 138 18.55 -28.21 2.16
C GLN A 138 19.73 -29.01 1.58
N ALA A 139 20.94 -28.85 2.13
CA ALA A 139 22.09 -29.66 1.75
C ALA A 139 21.89 -31.16 2.09
N ILE A 140 21.32 -31.45 3.27
CA ILE A 140 20.95 -32.81 3.67
C ILE A 140 19.92 -33.41 2.69
N ASP A 141 18.86 -32.66 2.38
CA ASP A 141 17.81 -33.12 1.46
C ASP A 141 18.34 -33.38 0.05
N ASP A 142 19.28 -32.55 -0.43
CA ASP A 142 19.91 -32.75 -1.73
C ASP A 142 20.81 -33.98 -1.77
N LEU A 143 21.56 -34.26 -0.69
CA LEU A 143 22.31 -35.51 -0.55
C LEU A 143 21.39 -36.74 -0.57
N ILE A 144 20.26 -36.69 0.16
CA ILE A 144 19.26 -37.77 0.15
C ILE A 144 18.71 -38.01 -1.27
N LYS A 145 18.43 -36.95 -2.03
CA LYS A 145 17.98 -37.07 -3.43
C LYS A 145 19.05 -37.73 -4.30
N GLN A 146 20.30 -37.32 -4.17
CA GLN A 146 21.42 -37.90 -4.93
C GLN A 146 21.63 -39.38 -4.59
N MET A 147 21.55 -39.76 -3.31
CA MET A 147 21.62 -41.16 -2.88
C MET A 147 20.48 -42.00 -3.46
N THR A 148 19.28 -41.44 -3.53
CA THR A 148 18.12 -42.11 -4.16
C THR A 148 18.36 -42.32 -5.66
N ILE A 149 18.97 -41.35 -6.34
CA ILE A 149 19.35 -41.46 -7.76
C ILE A 149 20.43 -42.53 -7.96
N ALA A 150 21.45 -42.57 -7.10
CA ALA A 150 22.50 -43.59 -7.14
C ALA A 150 21.93 -45.01 -6.98
N ASP A 151 20.98 -45.19 -6.06
CA ASP A 151 20.27 -46.45 -5.83
C ASP A 151 19.46 -46.89 -7.07
N LEU A 152 18.76 -45.95 -7.71
CA LEU A 152 18.02 -46.22 -8.96
C LEU A 152 18.95 -46.62 -10.13
N ASN A 153 20.16 -46.07 -10.16
CA ASN A 153 21.16 -46.37 -11.18
C ASN A 153 21.98 -47.65 -10.88
N GLY A 154 21.84 -48.22 -9.69
CA GLY A 154 22.64 -49.36 -9.23
C GLY A 154 24.11 -49.02 -8.96
N ASP A 155 24.42 -47.74 -8.74
CA ASP A 155 25.78 -47.26 -8.48
C ASP A 155 26.07 -47.25 -6.97
N GLU A 156 26.47 -48.42 -6.46
CA GLU A 156 26.75 -48.62 -5.04
C GLU A 156 28.03 -47.91 -4.55
N GLU A 157 28.97 -47.60 -5.46
CA GLU A 157 30.21 -46.90 -5.10
C GLU A 157 29.93 -45.42 -4.84
N TRP A 158 29.20 -44.76 -5.77
CA TRP A 158 28.77 -43.37 -5.59
C TRP A 158 27.84 -43.19 -4.38
N LYS A 159 26.95 -44.15 -4.13
CA LYS A 159 26.06 -44.15 -2.95
C LYS A 159 26.81 -44.27 -1.63
N ALA A 160 27.93 -45.00 -1.59
CA ALA A 160 28.76 -45.12 -0.39
C ALA A 160 29.46 -43.80 -0.06
N GLU A 161 29.98 -43.10 -1.06
CA GLU A 161 30.59 -41.77 -0.92
C GLU A 161 29.58 -40.75 -0.38
N LEU A 162 28.38 -40.68 -0.97
CA LEU A 162 27.32 -39.77 -0.52
C LEU A 162 26.84 -40.03 0.91
N ARG A 163 26.88 -41.29 1.37
CA ARG A 163 26.53 -41.66 2.75
C ARG A 163 27.56 -41.15 3.76
N GLU A 164 28.83 -41.16 3.41
CA GLU A 164 29.91 -40.67 4.27
C GLU A 164 29.83 -39.14 4.43
N GLU A 165 29.51 -38.45 3.33
CA GLU A 165 29.25 -37.01 3.32
C GLU A 165 28.01 -36.65 4.14
N TYR A 166 26.90 -37.37 3.98
CA TYR A 166 25.69 -37.20 4.80
C TYR A 166 25.97 -37.37 6.30
N GLN A 167 26.68 -38.43 6.69
CA GLN A 167 27.00 -38.68 8.10
C GLN A 167 27.85 -37.56 8.69
N THR A 168 28.84 -37.08 7.95
CA THR A 168 29.68 -35.95 8.35
C THR A 168 28.83 -34.69 8.56
N LEU A 169 27.98 -34.36 7.59
CA LEU A 169 27.14 -33.16 7.64
C LEU A 169 26.11 -33.21 8.78
N THR A 170 25.52 -34.39 9.06
CA THR A 170 24.58 -34.56 10.18
C THR A 170 25.27 -34.52 11.55
N ALA A 171 26.52 -34.98 11.64
CA ALA A 171 27.30 -34.92 12.88
C ALA A 171 27.78 -33.49 13.20
N GLU A 172 27.96 -32.64 12.18
CA GLU A 172 28.29 -31.21 12.37
C GLU A 172 27.07 -30.35 12.69
N ALA A 173 25.85 -30.87 12.50
CA ALA A 173 24.59 -30.19 12.77
C ALA A 173 24.01 -30.45 14.18
N GLU A 174 24.58 -31.38 14.95
CA GLU A 174 24.26 -31.67 16.37
C GLU A 174 25.09 -30.84 17.36
#